data_AF-A0A259SRA3-F1
#
_entry.id   AF-A0A259SRA3-F1
#
_cell.length_a   1.000
_cell.length_b   1.000
_cell.length_c   1.000
_cell.angle_alpha   90.00
_cell.angle_beta   90.00
_cell.angle_gamma   90.00
#
_symmetry.space_group_name_H-M   'P 1'
#
loop_
_entity.id
_entity.type
_entity.pdbx_description
1 polymer ?
#
loop_
_entity_poly.entity_id
_entity_poly.type
_entity_poly.pdbx_seq_one_letter_code
_entity_poly.pdbx_strand_id
1 'polypeptide(L)'
;MMTELLPSYLQGAWWTSSSEGGTVVRDASTGEEIVRVDSAGIDLAGAVAYARTVGQQSLGALTFHQRAMLLKQMAVVLTEHKEELYELSKRSGSTVRDSYADVDGGIGVLFTYSSKGRRELPN
;
A
#
# COMPACT_ATOMS: atom_id res chain seq x y z
N MET A 1 -5.55 -15.09 -23.09
CA MET A 1 -6.06 -15.33 -21.72
C MET A 1 -6.29 -13.99 -21.06
N MET A 2 -7.27 -13.92 -20.17
CA MET A 2 -7.68 -12.71 -19.47
C MET A 2 -6.70 -12.43 -18.31
N THR A 3 -6.15 -11.21 -18.20
CA THR A 3 -5.21 -10.83 -17.12
C THR A 3 -5.88 -10.81 -15.75
N GLU A 4 -5.11 -11.06 -14.68
CA GLU A 4 -5.62 -11.16 -13.31
C GLU A 4 -6.35 -9.87 -12.87
N LEU A 5 -7.43 -10.03 -12.10
CA LEU A 5 -8.14 -8.93 -11.46
C LEU A 5 -7.52 -8.68 -10.07
N LEU A 6 -6.84 -7.54 -9.92
CA LEU A 6 -6.13 -7.19 -8.70
C LEU A 6 -7.11 -7.03 -7.52
N PRO A 7 -6.98 -7.80 -6.43
CA PRO A 7 -7.87 -7.70 -5.28
C PRO A 7 -7.65 -6.40 -4.49
N SER A 8 -8.71 -5.90 -3.87
CA SER A 8 -8.66 -4.82 -2.89
C SER A 8 -8.62 -5.42 -1.47
N TYR A 9 -7.94 -4.75 -0.53
CA TYR A 9 -7.96 -5.15 0.88
C TYR A 9 -8.88 -4.21 1.67
N LEU A 10 -10.03 -4.73 2.13
CA LEU A 10 -11.01 -3.98 2.92
C LEU A 10 -11.62 -4.85 4.03
N GLN A 11 -12.06 -4.20 5.12
CA GLN A 11 -12.71 -4.89 6.24
C GLN A 11 -11.91 -6.08 6.81
N GLY A 12 -10.57 -6.01 6.72
CA GLY A 12 -9.67 -7.06 7.21
C GLY A 12 -9.49 -8.27 6.27
N ALA A 13 -10.01 -8.22 5.04
CA ALA A 13 -9.93 -9.32 4.08
C ALA A 13 -9.60 -8.83 2.66
N TRP A 14 -9.04 -9.74 1.86
CA TRP A 14 -8.95 -9.57 0.42
C TRP A 14 -10.33 -9.75 -0.20
N TRP A 15 -10.70 -8.83 -1.08
CA TRP A 15 -11.94 -8.82 -1.83
C TRP A 15 -11.64 -8.61 -3.30
N THR A 16 -12.30 -9.41 -4.14
CA THR A 16 -12.22 -9.32 -5.59
C THR A 16 -13.63 -9.14 -6.13
N SER A 17 -13.80 -8.23 -7.08
CA SER A 17 -15.09 -8.04 -7.75
C SER A 17 -15.53 -9.35 -8.41
N SER A 18 -16.83 -9.62 -8.36
CA SER A 18 -17.45 -10.72 -9.10
C SER A 18 -17.76 -10.35 -10.56
N SER A 19 -17.49 -9.10 -10.96
CA SER A 19 -17.68 -8.66 -12.33
C SER A 19 -16.59 -9.24 -13.25
N GLU A 20 -16.97 -9.62 -14.46
CA GLU A 20 -16.02 -10.03 -15.52
C GLU A 20 -15.30 -8.83 -16.18
N GLY A 21 -15.62 -7.61 -15.73
CA GLY A 21 -15.11 -6.33 -16.25
C GLY A 21 -13.86 -5.84 -15.53
N GLY A 22 -13.65 -4.52 -15.58
CA GLY A 22 -12.52 -3.84 -14.92
C GLY A 22 -11.69 -3.02 -15.90
N THR A 23 -11.05 -1.98 -15.36
CA THR A 23 -10.14 -1.12 -16.12
C THR A 23 -8.81 -1.83 -16.27
N VAL A 24 -8.34 -1.99 -17.49
CA VAL A 24 -7.02 -2.59 -17.78
C VAL A 24 -5.92 -1.62 -17.40
N VAL A 25 -5.01 -2.06 -16.54
CA VAL A 25 -3.75 -1.36 -16.24
C VAL A 25 -2.69 -1.90 -17.19
N ARG A 26 -2.06 -1.00 -17.94
CA ARG A 26 -1.06 -1.33 -18.95
C ARG A 26 0.33 -0.89 -18.54
N ASP A 27 1.32 -1.60 -19.04
CA ASP A 27 2.70 -1.16 -19.03
C ASP A 27 2.83 0.11 -19.87
N ALA A 28 3.41 1.16 -19.30
CA ALA A 28 3.52 2.46 -19.96
C ALA A 28 4.54 2.46 -21.12
N SER A 29 5.49 1.54 -21.13
CA SER A 29 6.54 1.43 -22.14
C SER A 29 6.17 0.48 -23.28
N THR A 30 5.49 -0.63 -22.97
CA THR A 30 5.16 -1.68 -23.96
C THR A 30 3.70 -1.70 -24.38
N GLY A 31 2.80 -1.15 -23.55
CA GLY A 31 1.35 -1.24 -23.74
C GLY A 31 0.74 -2.59 -23.36
N GLU A 32 1.55 -3.55 -22.89
CA GLU A 32 1.09 -4.87 -22.44
C GLU A 32 0.17 -4.75 -21.22
N GLU A 33 -0.80 -5.64 -21.11
CA GLU A 33 -1.68 -5.70 -19.94
C GLU A 33 -0.93 -6.26 -18.73
N ILE A 34 -1.04 -5.58 -17.59
CA ILE A 34 -0.44 -6.02 -16.32
C ILE A 34 -1.51 -6.75 -15.50
N VAL A 35 -2.57 -6.02 -15.17
CA VAL A 35 -3.72 -6.48 -14.37
C VAL A 35 -4.96 -5.72 -14.82
N ARG A 36 -6.12 -6.13 -14.30
CA ARG A 36 -7.33 -5.32 -14.28
C ARG A 36 -7.62 -4.85 -12.87
N VAL A 37 -8.28 -3.71 -12.75
CA VAL A 37 -8.77 -3.16 -11.48
C VAL A 37 -10.26 -2.88 -11.57
N ASP A 38 -11.00 -3.23 -10.52
CA ASP A 38 -12.44 -2.98 -10.42
C ASP A 38 -12.83 -2.73 -8.96
N SER A 39 -13.78 -1.82 -8.77
CA SER A 39 -14.39 -1.50 -7.48
C SER A 39 -15.93 -1.62 -7.50
N ALA A 40 -16.51 -2.11 -8.61
CA ALA A 40 -17.94 -2.35 -8.70
C ALA A 40 -18.41 -3.34 -7.63
N GLY A 41 -19.41 -2.94 -6.84
CA GLY A 41 -19.94 -3.77 -5.75
C GLY A 41 -19.15 -3.70 -4.45
N ILE A 42 -18.16 -2.81 -4.32
CA ILE A 42 -17.46 -2.60 -3.04
C ILE A 42 -18.42 -2.02 -1.98
N ASP A 43 -18.42 -2.60 -0.78
CA ASP A 43 -19.08 -2.01 0.40
C ASP A 43 -18.19 -0.90 0.99
N LEU A 44 -18.20 0.27 0.35
CA LEU A 44 -17.40 1.41 0.79
C LEU A 44 -17.82 1.91 2.19
N ALA A 45 -19.12 1.88 2.49
CA ALA A 45 -19.64 2.31 3.79
C ALA A 45 -19.12 1.39 4.90
N GLY A 46 -19.16 0.08 4.68
CA GLY A 46 -18.60 -0.91 5.60
C GLY A 46 -17.09 -0.82 5.74
N ALA A 47 -16.34 -0.54 4.66
CA ALA A 47 -14.90 -0.31 4.73
C ALA A 47 -14.54 0.88 5.62
N VAL A 48 -15.25 2.02 5.46
CA VAL A 48 -15.07 3.21 6.30
C VAL A 48 -15.50 2.94 7.74
N ALA A 49 -16.61 2.23 7.95
CA ALA A 49 -17.08 1.87 9.30
C ALA A 49 -16.06 0.97 10.02
N TYR A 50 -15.48 -0.01 9.33
CA TYR A 50 -14.43 -0.88 9.86
C TYR A 50 -13.18 -0.08 10.26
N ALA A 51 -12.72 0.84 9.39
CA ALA A 51 -11.58 1.71 9.69
C ALA A 51 -11.84 2.59 10.93
N ARG A 52 -13.04 3.15 11.08
CA ARG A 52 -13.42 4.01 12.20
C ARG A 52 -13.70 3.27 13.52
N THR A 53 -13.95 1.96 13.46
CA THR A 53 -14.23 1.14 14.63
C THR A 53 -13.02 0.28 14.98
N VAL A 54 -12.81 -0.82 14.25
CA VAL A 54 -11.72 -1.78 14.48
C VAL A 54 -10.35 -1.12 14.28
N GLY A 55 -10.19 -0.34 13.20
CA GLY A 55 -8.94 0.37 12.92
C GLY A 55 -8.60 1.41 14.00
N GLN A 56 -9.58 2.23 14.38
CA GLN A 56 -9.39 3.23 15.43
C GLN A 56 -9.10 2.59 16.80
N GLN A 57 -9.84 1.54 17.17
CA GLN A 57 -9.65 0.85 18.46
C GLN A 57 -8.24 0.23 18.54
N SER A 58 -7.80 -0.46 17.48
CA SER A 58 -6.49 -1.11 17.45
C SER A 58 -5.32 -0.13 17.52
N LEU A 59 -5.37 0.98 16.76
CA LEU A 59 -4.33 2.01 16.81
C LEU A 59 -4.41 2.89 18.07
N GLY A 60 -5.63 3.09 18.60
CA GLY A 60 -5.91 3.89 19.78
C GLY A 60 -5.43 3.24 21.08
N ALA A 61 -5.32 1.91 21.12
CA ALA A 61 -4.76 1.17 22.24
C ALA A 61 -3.24 1.33 22.38
N LEU A 62 -2.56 1.86 21.35
CA LEU A 62 -1.12 2.00 21.31
C LEU A 62 -0.68 3.40 21.75
N THR A 63 0.51 3.51 22.34
CA THR A 63 1.16 4.81 22.56
C THR A 63 1.70 5.39 21.24
N PHE A 64 2.08 6.66 21.22
CA PHE A 64 2.74 7.25 20.05
C PHE A 64 4.05 6.51 19.71
N HIS A 65 4.81 6.10 20.72
CA HIS A 65 6.08 5.39 20.51
C HIS A 65 5.85 4.00 19.93
N GLN A 66 4.81 3.28 20.38
CA GLN A 66 4.44 2.00 19.81
C GLN A 66 3.99 2.12 18.34
N ARG A 67 3.15 3.11 18.02
CA ARG A 67 2.77 3.40 16.61
C ARG A 67 3.99 3.77 15.77
N ALA A 68 4.91 4.56 16.31
CA ALA A 68 6.16 4.91 15.63
C ALA A 68 7.05 3.68 15.40
N MET A 69 7.04 2.68 16.28
CA MET A 69 7.72 1.41 16.06
C MET A 69 7.07 0.57 14.97
N LEU A 70 5.73 0.57 14.85
CA LEU A 70 5.04 -0.08 13.72
C LEU A 70 5.46 0.54 12.38
N LEU A 71 5.60 1.87 12.30
CA LEU A 71 6.12 2.53 11.09
C LEU A 71 7.54 2.07 10.74
N LYS A 72 8.41 1.89 11.74
CA LYS A 72 9.75 1.33 11.52
C LYS A 72 9.68 -0.11 11.00
N GLN A 73 8.83 -0.94 11.58
CA GLN A 73 8.66 -2.33 11.16
C GLN A 73 8.17 -2.41 9.71
N MET A 74 7.19 -1.58 9.35
CA MET A 74 6.73 -1.45 7.96
C MET A 74 7.86 -1.03 7.03
N ALA A 75 8.67 -0.04 7.41
CA ALA A 75 9.82 0.39 6.61
C ALA A 75 10.85 -0.73 6.40
N VAL A 76 11.11 -1.56 7.42
CA VAL A 76 12.00 -2.72 7.31
C VAL A 76 11.46 -3.74 6.32
N VAL A 77 10.19 -4.12 6.44
CA VAL A 77 9.56 -5.07 5.50
C VAL A 77 9.61 -4.55 4.07
N LEU A 78 9.29 -3.27 3.84
CA LEU A 78 9.37 -2.66 2.50
C LEU A 78 10.80 -2.60 1.97
N THR A 79 11.80 -2.40 2.84
CA THR A 79 13.22 -2.42 2.44
C THR A 79 13.62 -3.81 1.95
N GLU A 80 13.16 -4.87 2.63
CA GLU A 80 13.43 -6.26 2.25
C GLU A 80 12.83 -6.63 0.88
N HIS A 81 11.76 -5.95 0.46
CA HIS A 81 11.02 -6.21 -0.79
C HIS A 81 11.27 -5.13 -1.86
N LYS A 82 12.21 -4.22 -1.65
CA LYS A 82 12.36 -3.04 -2.52
C LYS A 82 12.71 -3.37 -3.97
N GLU A 83 13.44 -4.46 -4.22
CA GLU A 83 13.80 -4.87 -5.58
C GLU A 83 12.56 -5.35 -6.36
N GLU A 84 11.61 -6.01 -5.70
CA GLU A 84 10.31 -6.36 -6.28
C GLU A 84 9.51 -5.09 -6.60
N LEU A 85 9.49 -4.13 -5.68
CA LEU A 85 8.83 -2.83 -5.90
C LEU A 85 9.48 -2.04 -7.05
N TYR A 86 10.79 -2.10 -7.20
CA TYR A 86 11.48 -1.48 -8.34
C TYR A 86 11.10 -2.15 -9.66
N GLU A 87 11.06 -3.48 -9.70
CA GLU A 87 10.69 -4.21 -10.91
C GLU A 87 9.24 -3.89 -11.33
N LEU A 88 8.32 -3.81 -10.36
CA LEU A 88 6.96 -3.34 -10.61
C LEU A 88 6.93 -1.88 -11.07
N SER A 89 7.72 -1.00 -10.44
CA SER A 89 7.78 0.42 -10.79
C SER A 89 8.19 0.64 -12.25
N LYS A 90 9.11 -0.17 -12.81
CA LYS A 90 9.51 -0.09 -14.23
C LYS A 90 8.33 -0.18 -15.18
N ARG A 91 7.27 -0.92 -14.82
CA ARG A 91 6.05 -1.05 -15.63
C ARG A 91 5.28 0.28 -15.77
N SER A 92 5.55 1.26 -14.90
CA SER A 92 5.07 2.64 -15.02
C SER A 92 5.89 3.50 -15.98
N GLY A 93 6.94 2.94 -16.59
CA GLY A 93 7.89 3.67 -17.44
C GLY A 93 9.00 4.38 -16.65
N SER A 94 9.15 4.07 -15.36
CA SER A 94 10.15 4.69 -14.50
C SER A 94 11.56 4.15 -14.79
N THR A 95 12.56 5.04 -14.71
CA THR A 95 13.95 4.60 -14.63
C THR A 95 14.28 4.16 -13.21
N VAL A 96 15.38 3.43 -13.02
CA VAL A 96 15.88 3.06 -11.67
C VAL A 96 16.05 4.30 -10.78
N ARG A 97 16.46 5.44 -11.37
CA ARG A 97 16.63 6.68 -10.63
C ARG A 97 15.31 7.26 -10.15
N ASP A 98 14.24 7.13 -10.94
CA ASP A 98 12.91 7.59 -10.55
C ASP A 98 12.35 6.70 -9.44
N SER A 99 12.58 5.38 -9.51
CA SER A 99 12.19 4.43 -8.47
C SER A 99 12.83 4.73 -7.11
N TYR A 100 14.04 5.31 -7.07
CA TYR A 100 14.63 5.76 -5.81
C TYR A 100 13.79 6.82 -5.09
N ALA A 101 13.19 7.75 -5.84
CA ALA A 101 12.38 8.80 -5.24
C ALA A 101 11.05 8.26 -4.71
N ASP A 102 10.43 7.32 -5.42
CA ASP A 102 9.14 6.72 -5.04
C ASP A 102 9.30 5.69 -3.91
N VAL A 103 10.16 4.68 -4.11
CA VAL A 103 10.31 3.54 -3.20
C VAL A 103 11.22 3.87 -2.02
N ASP A 104 12.49 4.21 -2.23
CA ASP A 104 13.39 4.54 -1.10
C ASP A 104 12.99 5.84 -0.41
N GLY A 105 12.47 6.81 -1.18
CA GLY A 105 11.89 8.03 -0.62
C GLY A 105 10.73 7.73 0.32
N GLY A 106 9.77 6.91 -0.10
CA GLY A 106 8.65 6.47 0.73
C GLY A 106 9.09 5.70 1.99
N ILE A 107 10.04 4.76 1.84
CA ILE A 107 10.65 4.02 2.96
C ILE A 107 11.35 4.99 3.93
N GLY A 108 12.11 5.95 3.41
CA GLY A 108 12.80 6.98 4.19
C GLY A 108 11.84 7.87 4.98
N VAL A 109 10.68 8.19 4.41
CA VAL A 109 9.61 8.92 5.11
C VAL A 109 9.09 8.12 6.30
N LEU A 110 8.86 6.81 6.15
CA LEU A 110 8.43 5.95 7.26
C LEU A 110 9.46 5.91 8.39
N PHE A 111 10.75 5.77 8.08
CA PHE A 111 11.83 5.85 9.08
C PHE A 111 11.88 7.23 9.75
N THR A 112 11.67 8.30 8.99
CA THR A 112 11.64 9.67 9.52
C THR A 112 10.49 9.86 10.52
N TYR A 113 9.27 9.44 10.16
CA TYR A 113 8.12 9.53 11.07
C TYR A 113 8.27 8.62 12.28
N SER A 114 8.87 7.43 12.14
CA SER A 114 9.22 6.60 13.28
C SER A 114 10.19 7.30 14.24
N SER A 115 11.23 7.96 13.70
CA SER A 115 12.23 8.68 14.50
C SER A 115 11.61 9.85 15.24
N LYS A 116 10.83 10.69 14.54
CA LYS A 116 10.11 11.82 15.12
C LYS A 116 9.12 11.37 16.20
N GLY A 117 8.31 10.35 15.92
CA GLY A 117 7.33 9.84 16.87
C GLY A 117 7.93 9.32 18.18
N ARG A 118 9.17 8.82 18.16
CA ARG A 118 9.87 8.38 19.39
C ARG A 118 10.64 9.48 20.11
N ARG A 119 11.05 10.54 19.40
CA ARG A 119 11.86 11.64 19.98
C ARG A 119 11.02 12.82 20.44
N GLU A 120 9.93 13.10 19.74
CA GLU A 120 9.23 14.40 19.79
C GLU A 120 7.79 14.27 20.28
N LEU A 121 7.24 13.05 20.39
CA LEU A 121 5.89 12.81 20.92
C LEU A 121 5.93 12.16 22.31
N PRO A 122 4.92 12.43 23.15
CA PRO A 122 4.81 11.80 24.47
C PRO A 122 4.60 10.29 24.34
N ASN A 123 5.09 9.53 25.31
CA ASN A 123 4.80 8.10 25.42
C ASN A 123 3.63 7.87 26.38
#